data_AF-A0A838EW52-F1
#
_entry.id   AF-A0A838EW52-F1
#
_cell.length_a   1.000
_cell.length_b   1.000
_cell.length_c   1.000
_cell.angle_alpha   90.00
_cell.angle_beta   90.00
_cell.angle_gamma   90.00
#
_symmetry.space_group_name_H-M   'P 1'
#
loop_
_entity.id
_entity.type
_entity.pdbx_description
1 polymer ?
#
loop_
_entity_poly.entity_id
_entity_poly.type
_entity_poly.pdbx_seq_one_letter_code
_entity_poly.pdbx_strand_id
1 'polypeptide(L)'
;MTRFSLLFAFLFCLNVNPSWATYTLPDLEVLTQEGNYDEFFAHALDIRPSERQDAWKGMLSKMADGYGRQILTRSEITKAHFTKIESLYTWPALKADDVFKIHRQEIGLRFLKACLKQTEPCWKELKAFWETDKNDPEVAFKLAEMTEHLAEKPITTWTFLDVALKSPLSEFYCKKDFVLDSLWAKLEIDYIRLGPKGSFLRKIDEAVHPDCLITFNKWILRKLAKPDKTSDRELAYQLLDAQGKSNNGLTDFFYTVYLLENPSKGELFNYAWNRLTELSKSMERREQVLKKIKILDPLPDELFSSLDISKKNAVLTHFKQKFPEYLYFYTEQCLLFYGGKNAFPHGNPTMKCQNLMETEGAAGLIGKDKLDRFHQVRSI
;
A
#
# COMPACT_ATOMS: atom_id res chain seq x y z
N MET A 1 -4.83 81.03 66.89
CA MET A 1 -5.31 79.77 67.52
C MET A 1 -6.38 79.23 66.57
N THR A 2 -6.28 78.11 65.90
CA THR A 2 -5.72 76.79 66.23
C THR A 2 -5.38 76.06 64.93
N ARG A 3 -4.20 75.44 64.87
CA ARG A 3 -3.80 74.49 63.82
C ARG A 3 -4.34 73.11 64.20
N PHE A 4 -4.92 72.36 63.25
CA PHE A 4 -5.08 70.92 63.40
C PHE A 4 -4.61 70.22 62.13
N SER A 5 -3.67 69.32 62.35
CA SER A 5 -2.82 68.67 61.36
C SER A 5 -3.57 67.56 60.60
N LEU A 6 -3.30 67.48 59.30
CA LEU A 6 -3.48 66.29 58.49
C LEU A 6 -2.58 65.16 59.01
N LEU A 7 -3.14 63.97 59.19
CA LEU A 7 -2.41 62.71 59.28
C LEU A 7 -3.01 61.77 58.24
N PHE A 8 -2.34 61.69 57.10
CA PHE A 8 -2.64 60.79 55.99
C PHE A 8 -1.90 59.47 56.27
N ALA A 9 -2.59 58.46 56.76
CA ALA A 9 -2.03 57.12 56.96
C ALA A 9 -2.04 56.38 55.61
N PHE A 10 -0.88 56.35 54.95
CA PHE A 10 -0.63 55.53 53.77
C PHE A 10 -0.47 54.06 54.23
N LEU A 11 -1.53 53.26 54.08
CA LEU A 11 -1.45 51.81 54.22
C LEU A 11 -0.66 51.26 53.03
N PHE A 12 0.60 50.87 53.28
CA PHE A 12 1.38 50.02 52.39
C PHE A 12 0.74 48.63 52.33
N CYS A 13 -0.05 48.36 51.30
CA CYS A 13 -0.30 46.99 50.87
C CYS A 13 1.02 46.43 50.33
N LEU A 14 1.76 45.70 51.17
CA LEU A 14 2.82 44.82 50.73
C LEU A 14 2.19 43.76 49.82
N ASN A 15 2.42 43.90 48.51
CA ASN A 15 2.23 42.82 47.55
C ASN A 15 3.18 41.67 47.91
N VAL A 16 2.70 40.74 48.74
CA VAL A 16 3.30 39.42 48.86
C VAL A 16 3.01 38.73 47.54
N ASN A 17 3.99 38.74 46.63
CA ASN A 17 3.96 37.82 45.51
C ASN A 17 3.84 36.40 46.10
N PRO A 18 2.85 35.58 45.71
CA PRO A 18 2.82 34.20 46.14
C PRO A 18 4.12 33.56 45.67
N SER A 19 4.99 33.17 46.61
CA SER A 19 6.09 32.27 46.29
C SER A 19 5.41 31.01 45.75
N TRP A 20 5.60 30.72 44.47
CA TRP A 20 5.15 29.47 43.88
C TRP A 20 5.78 28.36 44.70
N ALA A 21 4.97 27.69 45.52
CA ALA A 21 5.45 26.63 46.39
C ALA A 21 5.96 25.51 45.47
N THR A 22 7.28 25.32 45.44
CA THR A 22 7.90 24.24 44.69
C THR A 22 7.59 22.93 45.39
N TYR A 23 6.96 21.99 44.70
CA TYR A 23 6.60 20.70 45.28
C TYR A 23 7.85 19.88 45.61
N THR A 24 7.77 19.11 46.70
CA THR A 24 8.78 18.15 47.11
C THR A 24 8.38 16.72 46.75
N LEU A 25 9.31 15.76 46.87
CA LEU A 25 9.00 14.34 46.62
C LEU A 25 7.86 13.81 47.51
N PRO A 26 7.81 14.11 48.82
CA PRO A 26 6.66 13.77 49.66
C PRO A 26 5.32 14.33 49.15
N ASP A 27 5.30 15.58 48.65
CA ASP A 27 4.08 16.17 48.11
C ASP A 27 3.60 15.41 46.87
N LEU A 28 4.52 15.06 45.97
CA LEU A 28 4.22 14.22 44.81
C LEU A 28 3.75 12.81 45.19
N GLU A 29 4.25 12.26 46.29
CA GLU A 29 3.84 10.96 46.81
C GLU A 29 2.38 10.99 47.28
N VAL A 30 1.98 12.03 48.01
CA VAL A 30 0.59 12.25 48.41
C VAL A 30 -0.32 12.33 47.18
N LEU A 31 0.02 13.17 46.20
CA LEU A 31 -0.75 13.28 44.94
C LEU A 31 -0.84 11.95 44.19
N THR A 32 0.22 11.13 44.26
CA THR A 32 0.25 9.79 43.65
C THR A 32 -0.67 8.80 44.35
N GLN A 33 -0.82 8.93 45.67
CA GLN A 33 -1.74 8.10 46.45
C GLN A 33 -3.19 8.52 46.24
N GLU A 34 -3.45 9.83 46.13
CA GLU A 34 -4.78 10.39 45.90
C GLU A 34 -5.26 10.24 44.44
N GLY A 35 -4.34 10.02 43.50
CA GLY A 35 -4.67 9.92 42.07
C GLY A 35 -5.00 11.27 41.43
N ASN A 36 -4.47 12.37 41.97
CA ASN A 36 -4.67 13.72 41.42
C ASN A 36 -3.70 13.96 40.25
N TYR A 37 -4.10 13.51 39.06
CA TYR A 37 -3.26 13.52 37.86
C TYR A 37 -2.87 14.93 37.40
N ASP A 38 -3.83 15.87 37.39
CA ASP A 38 -3.60 17.20 36.81
C ASP A 38 -2.58 18.00 37.64
N GLU A 39 -2.73 17.98 38.96
CA GLU A 39 -1.80 18.63 39.89
C GLU A 39 -0.44 17.94 39.87
N PHE A 40 -0.42 16.60 39.89
CA PHE A 40 0.82 15.84 39.83
C PHE A 40 1.63 16.22 38.59
N PHE A 41 1.03 16.23 37.39
CA PHE A 41 1.77 16.57 36.16
C PHE A 41 2.14 18.05 36.05
N ALA A 42 1.42 18.95 36.73
CA ALA A 42 1.80 20.36 36.78
C ALA A 42 3.10 20.57 37.58
N HIS A 43 3.30 19.77 38.63
CA HIS A 43 4.39 19.94 39.59
C HIS A 43 5.49 18.86 39.54
N ALA A 44 5.31 17.79 38.76
CA ALA A 44 6.29 16.70 38.68
C ALA A 44 7.68 17.15 38.22
N LEU A 45 7.78 18.24 37.46
CA LEU A 45 9.07 18.80 37.02
C LEU A 45 9.66 19.84 37.98
N ASP A 46 8.98 20.20 39.07
CA ASP A 46 9.53 21.07 40.12
C ASP A 46 10.72 20.39 40.82
N ILE A 47 10.72 19.05 40.87
CA ILE A 47 11.83 18.24 41.36
C ILE A 47 13.05 18.43 40.46
N ARG A 48 14.21 18.67 41.08
CA ARG A 48 15.45 18.94 40.34
C ARG A 48 15.86 17.71 39.53
N PRO A 49 16.44 17.87 38.33
CA PRO A 49 16.86 16.73 37.51
C PRO A 49 17.74 15.70 38.24
N SER A 50 18.61 16.15 39.15
CA SER A 50 19.47 15.26 39.98
C SER A 50 18.70 14.39 40.97
N GLU A 51 17.49 14.79 41.36
CA GLU A 51 16.63 14.13 42.34
C GLU A 51 15.56 13.25 41.67
N ARG A 52 15.46 13.28 40.33
CA ARG A 52 14.54 12.46 39.51
C ARG A 52 15.06 11.02 39.35
N GLN A 53 15.29 10.38 40.48
CA GLN A 53 15.74 9.01 40.59
C GLN A 53 14.53 8.05 40.60
N ASP A 54 14.73 6.82 41.04
CA ASP A 54 13.75 5.73 40.87
C ASP A 54 12.41 5.99 41.54
N ALA A 55 12.39 6.63 42.72
CA ALA A 55 11.14 6.98 43.42
C ALA A 55 10.27 7.93 42.57
N TRP A 56 10.86 9.01 42.05
CA TRP A 56 10.16 9.94 41.17
C TRP A 56 9.71 9.27 39.88
N LYS A 57 10.57 8.47 39.24
CA LYS A 57 10.22 7.74 38.02
C LYS A 57 9.06 6.78 38.26
N GLY A 58 9.06 6.05 39.38
CA GLY A 58 7.99 5.14 39.77
C GLY A 58 6.65 5.86 39.96
N MET A 59 6.65 7.00 40.65
CA MET A 59 5.45 7.84 40.78
C MET A 59 4.97 8.36 39.43
N LEU A 60 5.89 8.86 38.61
CA LEU A 60 5.59 9.39 37.28
C LEU A 60 4.97 8.32 36.36
N SER A 61 5.57 7.14 36.28
CA SER A 61 5.04 6.00 35.50
C SER A 61 3.66 5.58 36.02
N LYS A 62 3.49 5.45 37.35
CA LYS A 62 2.21 5.09 37.95
C LYS A 62 1.11 6.10 37.63
N MET A 63 1.41 7.40 37.71
CA MET A 63 0.45 8.46 37.42
C MET A 63 0.13 8.54 35.93
N ALA A 64 1.12 8.36 35.06
CA ALA A 64 0.93 8.34 33.61
C ALA A 64 0.08 7.15 33.15
N ASP A 65 0.33 5.96 33.70
CA ASP A 65 -0.46 4.76 33.47
C ASP A 65 -1.90 4.90 33.97
N GLY A 66 -2.08 5.41 35.20
CA GLY A 66 -3.40 5.71 35.77
C GLY A 66 -4.21 6.70 34.94
N TYR A 67 -3.59 7.81 34.55
CA TYR A 67 -4.22 8.84 33.72
C TYR A 67 -4.56 8.33 32.32
N GLY A 68 -3.65 7.56 31.70
CA GLY A 68 -3.89 6.92 30.41
C GLY A 68 -5.11 6.01 30.44
N ARG A 69 -5.20 5.13 31.45
CA ARG A 69 -6.39 4.29 31.67
C ARG A 69 -7.65 5.12 31.88
N GLN A 70 -7.60 6.19 32.68
CA GLN A 70 -8.75 7.05 32.90
C GLN A 70 -9.27 7.66 31.57
N ILE A 71 -8.39 8.13 30.70
CA ILE A 71 -8.78 8.65 29.38
C ILE A 71 -9.38 7.52 28.53
N LEU A 72 -8.76 6.35 28.49
CA LEU A 72 -9.20 5.22 27.65
C LEU A 72 -10.57 4.67 28.05
N THR A 73 -10.97 4.77 29.31
CA THR A 73 -12.34 4.40 29.74
C THR A 73 -13.44 5.31 29.20
N ARG A 74 -13.09 6.51 28.69
CA ARG A 74 -14.08 7.44 28.15
C ARG A 74 -14.58 6.97 26.79
N SER A 75 -15.84 7.28 26.47
CA SER A 75 -16.41 7.05 25.15
C SER A 75 -15.71 7.89 24.07
N GLU A 76 -15.44 9.16 24.40
CA GLU A 76 -14.82 10.13 23.50
C GLU A 76 -13.51 10.68 24.06
N ILE A 77 -12.52 10.80 23.18
CA ILE A 77 -11.24 11.42 23.47
C ILE A 77 -11.22 12.80 22.82
N THR A 78 -11.10 13.84 23.65
CA THR A 78 -11.09 15.23 23.19
C THR A 78 -9.70 15.67 22.77
N LYS A 79 -9.61 16.80 22.06
CA LYS A 79 -8.33 17.45 21.73
C LYS A 79 -7.52 17.85 22.96
N ALA A 80 -8.17 18.14 24.08
CA ALA A 80 -7.48 18.45 25.34
C ALA A 80 -6.75 17.22 25.89
N HIS A 81 -7.41 16.05 25.90
CA HIS A 81 -6.77 14.78 26.30
C HIS A 81 -5.58 14.45 25.39
N PHE A 82 -5.77 14.55 24.08
CA PHE A 82 -4.71 14.32 23.10
C PHE A 82 -3.52 15.26 23.33
N THR A 83 -3.75 16.57 23.41
CA THR A 83 -2.69 17.57 23.64
C THR A 83 -1.94 17.31 24.95
N LYS A 84 -2.65 16.94 26.03
CA LYS A 84 -2.01 16.63 27.31
C LYS A 84 -1.09 15.42 27.19
N ILE A 85 -1.57 14.32 26.60
CA ILE A 85 -0.76 13.10 26.41
C ILE A 85 0.46 13.37 25.52
N GLU A 86 0.30 14.11 24.42
CA GLU A 86 1.42 14.49 23.56
C GLU A 86 2.44 15.36 24.30
N SER A 87 1.98 16.28 25.16
CA SER A 87 2.88 17.10 25.99
C SER A 87 3.70 16.26 26.97
N LEU A 88 3.09 15.24 27.58
CA LEU A 88 3.76 14.32 28.50
C LEU A 88 4.79 13.43 27.79
N TYR A 89 4.56 13.07 26.52
CA TYR A 89 5.51 12.26 25.73
C TYR A 89 6.81 13.00 25.39
N THR A 90 6.86 14.31 25.61
CA THR A 90 8.12 15.07 25.51
C THR A 90 9.09 14.78 26.65
N TRP A 91 8.61 14.15 27.75
CA TRP A 91 9.43 13.88 28.93
C TRP A 91 10.25 12.60 28.72
N PRO A 92 11.59 12.62 28.85
CA PRO A 92 12.44 11.46 28.57
C PRO A 92 12.08 10.20 29.37
N ALA A 93 11.65 10.35 30.63
CA ALA A 93 11.25 9.24 31.48
C ALA A 93 9.99 8.53 30.94
N LEU A 94 8.98 9.29 30.51
CA LEU A 94 7.76 8.74 29.92
C LEU A 94 7.97 8.24 28.50
N LYS A 95 8.84 8.89 27.72
CA LYS A 95 9.21 8.41 26.40
C LYS A 95 9.94 7.06 26.43
N ALA A 96 10.59 6.72 27.54
CA ALA A 96 11.22 5.41 27.73
C ALA A 96 10.26 4.36 28.32
N ASP A 97 9.10 4.76 28.82
CA ASP A 97 8.12 3.89 29.47
C ASP A 97 7.19 3.23 28.43
N ASP A 98 7.25 1.91 28.34
CA ASP A 98 6.50 1.15 27.33
C ASP A 98 4.99 1.14 27.59
N VAL A 99 4.56 1.16 28.85
CA VAL A 99 3.14 1.21 29.20
C VAL A 99 2.56 2.57 28.81
N PHE A 100 3.27 3.65 29.09
CA PHE A 100 2.86 4.98 28.66
C PHE A 100 2.84 5.13 27.15
N LYS A 101 3.83 4.56 26.42
CA LYS A 101 3.80 4.52 24.95
C LYS A 101 2.52 3.86 24.42
N ILE A 102 2.15 2.71 24.96
CA ILE A 102 0.93 1.99 24.55
C ILE A 102 -0.30 2.89 24.75
N HIS A 103 -0.43 3.51 25.92
CA HIS A 103 -1.53 4.45 26.20
C HIS A 103 -1.54 5.64 25.24
N ARG A 104 -0.38 6.25 25.00
CA ARG A 104 -0.24 7.35 24.03
C ARG A 104 -0.73 6.92 22.65
N GLN A 105 -0.27 5.77 22.17
CA GLN A 105 -0.63 5.26 20.86
C GLN A 105 -2.14 5.01 20.75
N GLU A 106 -2.74 4.35 21.73
CA GLU A 106 -4.17 4.05 21.73
C GLU A 106 -5.03 5.32 21.80
N ILE A 107 -4.69 6.24 22.71
CA ILE A 107 -5.37 7.53 22.85
C ILE A 107 -5.24 8.35 21.56
N GLY A 108 -4.02 8.45 21.02
CA GLY A 108 -3.72 9.18 19.79
C GLY A 108 -4.50 8.64 18.61
N LEU A 109 -4.47 7.33 18.38
CA LEU A 109 -5.19 6.69 17.28
C LEU A 109 -6.72 6.85 17.41
N ARG A 110 -7.29 6.70 18.61
CA ARG A 110 -8.73 6.92 18.84
C ARG A 110 -9.13 8.37 18.57
N PHE A 111 -8.34 9.34 19.04
CA PHE A 111 -8.57 10.76 18.75
C PHE A 111 -8.50 11.04 17.24
N LEU A 112 -7.39 10.64 16.60
CA LEU A 112 -7.17 10.89 15.17
C LEU A 112 -8.26 10.23 14.30
N LYS A 113 -8.77 9.06 14.69
CA LYS A 113 -9.84 8.37 13.96
C LYS A 113 -11.16 9.11 13.98
N ALA A 114 -11.51 9.72 15.11
CA ALA A 114 -12.69 10.58 15.18
C ALA A 114 -12.45 11.90 14.43
N CYS A 115 -11.25 12.44 14.56
CA CYS A 115 -10.90 13.75 14.05
C CYS A 115 -10.75 13.82 12.52
N LEU A 116 -10.23 12.76 11.88
CA LEU A 116 -10.13 12.67 10.42
C LEU A 116 -11.48 12.57 9.71
N LYS A 117 -12.57 12.27 10.43
CA LYS A 117 -13.93 12.20 9.89
C LYS A 117 -14.65 13.56 9.89
N GLN A 118 -14.04 14.59 10.46
CA GLN A 118 -14.62 15.93 10.53
C GLN A 118 -14.46 16.66 9.19
N THR A 119 -15.26 17.71 8.99
CA THR A 119 -15.21 18.56 7.78
C THR A 119 -13.83 19.17 7.56
N GLU A 120 -13.12 19.51 8.64
CA GLU A 120 -11.72 19.96 8.62
C GLU A 120 -10.84 18.91 9.32
N PRO A 121 -10.23 17.96 8.58
CA PRO A 121 -9.42 16.91 9.18
C PRO A 121 -8.15 17.46 9.86
N CYS A 122 -7.82 16.92 11.03
CA CYS A 122 -6.64 17.32 11.81
C CYS A 122 -5.30 16.74 11.30
N TRP A 123 -4.97 17.07 10.05
CA TRP A 123 -3.72 16.64 9.44
C TRP A 123 -2.46 17.14 10.17
N LYS A 124 -2.52 18.30 10.84
CA LYS A 124 -1.40 18.85 11.61
C LYS A 124 -1.11 17.97 12.83
N GLU A 125 -2.13 17.62 13.58
CA GLU A 125 -2.06 16.74 14.75
C GLU A 125 -1.59 15.34 14.33
N LEU A 126 -2.13 14.80 13.24
CA LEU A 126 -1.69 13.51 12.70
C LEU A 126 -0.19 13.52 12.36
N LYS A 127 0.26 14.56 11.66
CA LYS A 127 1.66 14.71 11.27
C LYS A 127 2.56 14.76 12.50
N ALA A 128 2.23 15.61 13.47
CA ALA A 128 3.01 15.75 14.70
C ALA A 128 3.06 14.45 15.50
N PHE A 129 1.91 13.77 15.63
CA PHE A 129 1.81 12.49 16.33
C PHE A 129 2.74 11.44 15.71
N TRP A 130 2.71 11.34 14.37
CA TRP A 130 3.55 10.41 13.60
C TRP A 130 5.04 10.75 13.68
N GLU A 131 5.41 12.02 13.47
CA GLU A 131 6.82 12.45 13.45
C GLU A 131 7.51 12.26 14.79
N THR A 132 6.75 12.27 15.89
CA THR A 132 7.29 12.08 17.24
C THR A 132 7.71 10.63 17.52
N ASP A 133 7.05 9.66 16.87
CA ASP A 133 7.34 8.22 17.02
C ASP A 133 7.00 7.42 15.75
N LYS A 134 7.88 7.53 14.75
CA LYS A 134 7.67 6.97 13.40
C LYS A 134 8.06 5.50 13.25
N ASN A 135 8.46 4.83 14.33
CA ASN A 135 9.10 3.51 14.22
C ASN A 135 8.15 2.35 14.56
N ASP A 136 6.95 2.64 15.07
CA ASP A 136 5.99 1.62 15.47
C ASP A 136 5.20 1.09 14.25
N PRO A 137 5.35 -0.19 13.87
CA PRO A 137 4.70 -0.75 12.69
C PRO A 137 3.17 -0.83 12.80
N GLU A 138 2.64 -1.05 14.00
CA GLU A 138 1.20 -1.20 14.23
C GLU A 138 0.51 0.15 14.12
N VAL A 139 1.08 1.18 14.74
CA VAL A 139 0.62 2.57 14.60
C VAL A 139 0.70 3.00 13.14
N ALA A 140 1.81 2.72 12.47
CA ALA A 140 1.98 3.06 11.05
C ALA A 140 0.90 2.41 10.18
N PHE A 141 0.63 1.12 10.37
CA PHE A 141 -0.43 0.43 9.64
C PHE A 141 -1.81 1.03 9.93
N LYS A 142 -2.15 1.30 11.20
CA LYS A 142 -3.44 1.91 11.56
C LYS A 142 -3.61 3.31 10.97
N LEU A 143 -2.56 4.12 10.94
CA LEU A 143 -2.58 5.43 10.28
C LEU A 143 -2.78 5.30 8.76
N ALA A 144 -2.13 4.31 8.12
CA ALA A 144 -2.36 4.02 6.70
C ALA A 144 -3.82 3.65 6.42
N GLU A 145 -4.37 2.71 7.19
CA GLU A 145 -5.76 2.25 7.05
C GLU A 145 -6.77 3.40 7.22
N MET A 146 -6.55 4.25 8.22
CA MET A 146 -7.43 5.38 8.51
C MET A 146 -7.36 6.51 7.46
N THR A 147 -6.29 6.61 6.68
CA THR A 147 -6.08 7.69 5.71
C THR A 147 -6.24 7.26 4.26
N GLU A 148 -6.37 5.95 4.01
CA GLU A 148 -6.42 5.39 2.65
C GLU A 148 -7.60 5.91 1.82
N HIS A 149 -8.81 5.85 2.36
CA HIS A 149 -10.07 6.28 1.74
C HIS A 149 -10.23 7.81 1.58
N LEU A 150 -9.31 8.62 2.11
CA LEU A 150 -9.39 10.07 2.04
C LEU A 150 -8.85 10.58 0.70
N ALA A 151 -9.69 11.30 -0.04
CA ALA A 151 -9.38 11.78 -1.40
C ALA A 151 -8.24 12.81 -1.41
N GLU A 152 -8.27 13.79 -0.50
CA GLU A 152 -7.24 14.82 -0.37
C GLU A 152 -6.42 14.58 0.90
N LYS A 153 -5.16 14.16 0.71
CA LYS A 153 -4.23 13.91 1.81
C LYS A 153 -2.92 14.64 1.61
N PRO A 154 -2.47 15.46 2.59
CA PRO A 154 -1.16 16.10 2.55
C PRO A 154 -0.03 15.12 2.82
N ILE A 155 -0.35 13.93 3.37
CA ILE A 155 0.60 12.85 3.65
C ILE A 155 0.16 11.62 2.87
N THR A 156 1.07 11.03 2.11
CA THR A 156 0.76 9.84 1.32
C THR A 156 0.59 8.61 2.22
N THR A 157 -0.31 7.69 1.88
CA THR A 157 -0.47 6.42 2.61
C THR A 157 0.84 5.62 2.67
N TRP A 158 1.68 5.72 1.63
CA TRP A 158 3.00 5.09 1.60
C TRP A 158 3.92 5.56 2.73
N THR A 159 3.80 6.82 3.17
CA THR A 159 4.61 7.37 4.27
C THR A 159 4.50 6.54 5.55
N PHE A 160 3.32 5.97 5.81
CA PHE A 160 3.11 5.09 6.95
C PHE A 160 3.40 3.62 6.59
N LEU A 161 2.92 3.16 5.44
CA LEU A 161 3.11 1.76 5.03
C LEU A 161 4.58 1.37 4.89
N ASP A 162 5.47 2.29 4.50
CA ASP A 162 6.91 2.01 4.42
C ASP A 162 7.46 1.43 5.72
N VAL A 163 7.02 1.95 6.88
CA VAL A 163 7.44 1.46 8.20
C VAL A 163 6.82 0.10 8.51
N ALA A 164 5.50 -0.03 8.30
CA ALA A 164 4.79 -1.27 8.56
C ALA A 164 5.33 -2.43 7.71
N LEU A 165 5.60 -2.19 6.43
CA LEU A 165 6.03 -3.17 5.45
C LEU A 165 7.49 -3.60 5.60
N LYS A 166 8.35 -2.75 6.16
CA LYS A 166 9.74 -3.09 6.50
C LYS A 166 9.90 -3.86 7.80
N SER A 167 8.84 -3.94 8.60
CA SER A 167 8.89 -4.64 9.88
C SER A 167 8.77 -6.17 9.73
N PRO A 168 9.25 -6.94 10.73
CA PRO A 168 8.98 -8.37 10.81
C PRO A 168 7.49 -8.72 10.92
N LEU A 169 6.62 -7.75 11.27
CA LEU A 169 5.17 -7.95 11.35
C LEU A 169 4.46 -7.76 10.00
N SER A 170 5.21 -7.45 8.93
CA SER A 170 4.67 -7.17 7.60
C SER A 170 3.79 -8.28 7.01
N GLU A 171 3.99 -9.55 7.41
CA GLU A 171 3.17 -10.67 6.95
C GLU A 171 1.67 -10.48 7.30
N PHE A 172 1.37 -9.85 8.44
CA PHE A 172 0.01 -9.59 8.87
C PHE A 172 -0.65 -8.47 8.07
N TYR A 173 0.13 -7.44 7.71
CA TYR A 173 -0.35 -6.26 6.99
C TYR A 173 -0.53 -6.54 5.49
N CYS A 174 0.37 -7.32 4.88
CA CYS A 174 0.35 -7.62 3.44
C CYS A 174 -0.76 -8.55 2.98
N LYS A 175 -1.66 -8.96 3.88
CA LYS A 175 -2.87 -9.71 3.53
C LYS A 175 -4.03 -8.79 3.10
N LYS A 176 -3.86 -7.47 3.19
CA LYS A 176 -4.88 -6.47 2.86
C LYS A 176 -4.68 -5.95 1.43
N ASP A 177 -5.75 -5.93 0.64
CA ASP A 177 -5.71 -5.50 -0.77
C ASP A 177 -5.16 -4.07 -0.94
N PHE A 178 -5.61 -3.10 -0.13
CA PHE A 178 -5.14 -1.71 -0.22
C PHE A 178 -3.62 -1.57 0.03
N VAL A 179 -3.05 -2.47 0.85
CA VAL A 179 -1.59 -2.51 1.11
C VAL A 179 -0.87 -3.04 -0.12
N LEU A 180 -1.36 -4.13 -0.71
CA LEU A 180 -0.80 -4.72 -1.92
C LEU A 180 -0.87 -3.75 -3.11
N ASP A 181 -1.99 -3.02 -3.25
CA ASP A 181 -2.15 -1.97 -4.27
C ASP A 181 -1.21 -0.79 -4.03
N SER A 182 -1.05 -0.35 -2.78
CA SER A 182 -0.10 0.72 -2.44
C SER A 182 1.35 0.32 -2.72
N LEU A 183 1.73 -0.93 -2.40
CA LEU A 183 3.04 -1.49 -2.70
C LEU A 183 3.25 -1.62 -4.21
N TRP A 184 2.24 -2.08 -4.95
CA TRP A 184 2.26 -2.15 -6.41
C TRP A 184 2.52 -0.78 -7.03
N ALA A 185 1.75 0.24 -6.63
CA ALA A 185 1.91 1.60 -7.12
C ALA A 185 3.31 2.19 -6.82
N LYS A 186 3.86 1.90 -5.62
CA LYS A 186 5.22 2.31 -5.27
C LYS A 186 6.26 1.67 -6.21
N LEU A 187 6.16 0.37 -6.42
CA LEU A 187 7.11 -0.37 -7.25
C LEU A 187 6.96 -0.04 -8.73
N GLU A 188 5.77 0.31 -9.21
CA GLU A 188 5.57 0.85 -10.55
C GLU A 188 6.34 2.16 -10.76
N ILE A 189 6.23 3.09 -9.80
CA ILE A 189 6.99 4.36 -9.84
C ILE A 189 8.50 4.09 -9.82
N ASP A 190 8.95 3.16 -8.98
CA ASP A 190 10.37 2.80 -8.91
C ASP A 190 10.85 2.15 -10.20
N TYR A 191 10.06 1.25 -10.81
CA TYR A 191 10.35 0.64 -12.11
C TYR A 191 10.51 1.69 -13.21
N ILE A 192 9.61 2.67 -13.30
CA ILE A 192 9.69 3.75 -14.29
C ILE A 192 10.95 4.61 -14.07
N ARG A 193 11.37 4.80 -12.82
CA ARG A 193 12.55 5.61 -12.46
C ARG A 193 13.86 4.84 -12.53
N LEU A 194 13.81 3.51 -12.61
CA LEU A 194 14.97 2.66 -12.77
C LEU A 194 15.51 2.85 -14.19
N GLY A 195 16.46 3.76 -14.33
CA GLY A 195 17.29 3.83 -15.53
C GLY A 195 18.16 2.56 -15.70
N PRO A 196 18.97 2.48 -16.77
CA PRO A 196 19.70 1.26 -17.16
C PRO A 196 20.75 0.75 -16.15
N LYS A 197 21.03 1.51 -15.08
CA LYS A 197 22.03 1.17 -14.05
C LYS A 197 21.44 0.72 -12.71
N GLY A 198 20.11 0.74 -12.56
CA GLY A 198 19.46 0.44 -11.28
C GLY A 198 19.09 -1.04 -11.11
N SER A 199 19.33 -1.60 -9.92
CA SER A 199 18.83 -2.93 -9.56
C SER A 199 17.39 -2.83 -9.06
N PHE A 200 16.45 -3.44 -9.78
CA PHE A 200 15.06 -3.50 -9.36
C PHE A 200 14.88 -4.37 -8.11
N LEU A 201 15.65 -5.46 -8.00
CA LEU A 201 15.66 -6.30 -6.80
C LEU A 201 15.96 -5.48 -5.54
N ARG A 202 16.97 -4.60 -5.60
CA ARG A 202 17.29 -3.72 -4.48
C ARG A 202 16.12 -2.80 -4.11
N LYS A 203 15.34 -2.33 -5.08
CA LYS A 203 14.15 -1.50 -4.80
C LYS A 203 13.03 -2.29 -4.12
N ILE A 204 12.87 -3.56 -4.47
CA ILE A 204 11.95 -4.48 -3.80
C ILE A 204 12.40 -4.68 -2.35
N ASP A 205 13.67 -5.04 -2.14
CA ASP A 205 14.22 -5.28 -0.79
C ASP A 205 14.19 -4.01 0.09
N GLU A 206 14.39 -2.83 -0.51
CA GLU A 206 14.27 -1.53 0.16
C GLU A 206 12.82 -1.16 0.48
N ALA A 207 11.81 -1.78 -0.14
CA ALA A 207 10.40 -1.41 0.03
C ALA A 207 9.67 -2.28 1.05
N VAL A 208 10.12 -3.53 1.25
CA VAL A 208 9.33 -4.52 1.97
C VAL A 208 10.19 -5.62 2.60
N HIS A 209 9.78 -6.08 3.78
CA HIS A 209 10.40 -7.20 4.49
C HIS A 209 10.09 -8.54 3.80
N PRO A 210 11.01 -9.54 3.85
CA PRO A 210 10.83 -10.83 3.18
C PRO A 210 9.52 -11.57 3.47
N ASP A 211 8.98 -11.46 4.69
CA ASP A 211 7.75 -12.19 5.06
C ASP A 211 6.52 -11.70 4.27
N CYS A 212 6.45 -10.41 3.97
CA CYS A 212 5.40 -9.88 3.10
C CYS A 212 5.55 -10.33 1.63
N LEU A 213 6.78 -10.57 1.16
CA LEU A 213 7.03 -11.01 -0.21
C LEU A 213 6.32 -12.31 -0.54
N ILE A 214 6.06 -13.19 0.44
CA ILE A 214 5.34 -14.44 0.20
C ILE A 214 3.93 -14.16 -0.32
N THR A 215 3.19 -13.28 0.36
CA THR A 215 1.83 -12.87 -0.05
C THR A 215 1.87 -12.01 -1.30
N PHE A 216 2.81 -11.06 -1.37
CA PHE A 216 2.95 -10.19 -2.53
C PHE A 216 3.29 -10.97 -3.81
N ASN A 217 4.07 -12.05 -3.74
CA ASN A 217 4.36 -12.88 -4.93
C ASN A 217 3.13 -13.62 -5.47
N LYS A 218 2.18 -14.01 -4.61
CA LYS A 218 0.89 -14.54 -5.07
C LYS A 218 0.09 -13.45 -5.80
N TRP A 219 0.13 -12.22 -5.29
CA TRP A 219 -0.48 -11.06 -5.94
C TRP A 219 0.17 -10.74 -7.29
N ILE A 220 1.50 -10.78 -7.36
CA ILE A 220 2.25 -10.57 -8.62
C ILE A 220 1.85 -11.63 -9.66
N LEU A 221 1.76 -12.91 -9.29
CA LEU A 221 1.30 -13.96 -10.20
C LEU A 221 -0.15 -13.75 -10.67
N ARG A 222 -1.02 -13.21 -9.81
CA ARG A 222 -2.38 -12.82 -10.19
C ARG A 222 -2.36 -11.68 -11.21
N LYS A 223 -1.59 -10.61 -10.98
CA LYS A 223 -1.42 -9.49 -11.92
C LYS A 223 -0.80 -9.93 -13.24
N LEU A 224 0.12 -10.90 -13.20
CA LEU A 224 0.70 -11.51 -14.39
C LEU A 224 -0.34 -12.29 -15.20
N ALA A 225 -1.31 -12.94 -14.57
CA ALA A 225 -2.35 -13.70 -15.28
C ALA A 225 -3.49 -12.80 -15.74
N LYS A 226 -4.03 -11.99 -14.83
CA LYS A 226 -5.17 -11.09 -14.98
C LYS A 226 -4.75 -9.66 -14.58
N PRO A 227 -4.10 -8.93 -15.50
CA PRO A 227 -3.70 -7.55 -15.26
C PRO A 227 -4.91 -6.61 -15.25
N ASP A 228 -4.84 -5.50 -14.50
CA ASP A 228 -5.89 -4.46 -14.57
C ASP A 228 -5.65 -3.53 -15.78
N LYS A 229 -4.37 -3.33 -16.14
CA LYS A 229 -3.91 -2.65 -17.35
C LYS A 229 -2.75 -3.43 -17.98
N THR A 230 -2.58 -3.34 -19.30
CA THR A 230 -1.54 -4.10 -20.04
C THR A 230 -0.13 -3.98 -19.44
N SER A 231 0.24 -2.80 -18.95
CA SER A 231 1.55 -2.56 -18.32
C SER A 231 1.76 -3.33 -17.01
N ASP A 232 0.70 -3.76 -16.32
CA ASP A 232 0.81 -4.55 -15.10
C ASP A 232 1.43 -5.91 -15.36
N ARG A 233 1.19 -6.51 -16.54
CA ARG A 233 1.76 -7.81 -16.89
C ARG A 233 3.28 -7.72 -17.04
N GLU A 234 3.75 -6.64 -17.65
CA GLU A 234 5.19 -6.35 -17.75
C GLU A 234 5.81 -6.15 -16.38
N LEU A 235 5.23 -5.27 -15.54
CA LEU A 235 5.71 -5.03 -14.19
C LEU A 235 5.73 -6.33 -13.36
N ALA A 236 4.68 -7.16 -13.47
CA ALA A 236 4.60 -8.43 -12.78
C ALA A 236 5.74 -9.37 -13.17
N TYR A 237 6.02 -9.47 -14.47
CA TYR A 237 7.12 -10.27 -14.98
C TYR A 237 8.46 -9.75 -14.46
N GLN A 238 8.71 -8.45 -14.55
CA GLN A 238 9.96 -7.83 -14.10
C GLN A 238 10.19 -8.01 -12.60
N LEU A 239 9.13 -7.93 -11.78
CA LEU A 239 9.21 -8.20 -10.34
C LEU A 239 9.59 -9.67 -10.06
N LEU A 240 9.03 -10.63 -10.79
CA LEU A 240 9.36 -12.05 -10.62
C LEU A 240 10.77 -12.37 -11.13
N ASP A 241 11.16 -11.77 -12.25
CA ASP A 241 12.48 -11.94 -12.86
C ASP A 241 13.59 -11.36 -11.96
N ALA A 242 13.40 -10.14 -11.44
CA ALA A 242 14.32 -9.51 -10.51
C ALA A 242 14.53 -10.34 -9.23
N GLN A 243 13.49 -11.02 -8.75
CA GLN A 243 13.56 -11.93 -7.59
C GLN A 243 14.11 -13.33 -7.93
N GLY A 244 14.52 -13.60 -9.17
CA GLY A 244 14.98 -14.92 -9.61
C GLY A 244 13.89 -16.00 -9.60
N LYS A 245 12.60 -15.60 -9.62
CA LYS A 245 11.43 -16.49 -9.61
C LYS A 245 10.90 -16.79 -11.01
N SER A 246 11.48 -16.16 -12.03
CA SER A 246 11.21 -16.44 -13.43
C SER A 246 11.83 -17.78 -13.83
N ASN A 247 11.03 -18.63 -14.47
CA ASN A 247 11.50 -19.88 -15.09
C ASN A 247 11.10 -19.89 -16.56
N ASN A 248 11.68 -20.82 -17.34
CA ASN A 248 11.42 -20.89 -18.79
C ASN A 248 9.93 -20.89 -19.15
N GLY A 249 9.08 -21.61 -18.38
CA GLY A 249 7.64 -21.67 -18.65
C GLY A 249 6.88 -20.41 -18.25
N LEU A 250 7.42 -19.56 -17.37
CA LEU A 250 6.88 -18.23 -17.06
C LEU A 250 7.30 -17.22 -18.13
N THR A 251 8.59 -17.25 -18.49
CA THR A 251 9.18 -16.44 -19.55
C THR A 251 8.49 -16.68 -20.89
N ASP A 252 8.27 -17.94 -21.26
CA ASP A 252 7.58 -18.31 -22.49
C ASP A 252 6.14 -17.79 -22.49
N PHE A 253 5.44 -17.95 -21.37
CA PHE A 253 4.07 -17.46 -21.22
C PHE A 253 4.00 -15.94 -21.38
N PHE A 254 4.81 -15.20 -20.61
CA PHE A 254 4.83 -13.75 -20.63
C PHE A 254 5.09 -13.20 -22.05
N TYR A 255 6.18 -13.64 -22.69
CA TYR A 255 6.56 -13.12 -24.00
C TYR A 255 5.57 -13.51 -25.10
N THR A 256 4.94 -14.68 -24.99
CA THR A 256 3.88 -15.07 -25.93
C THR A 256 2.66 -14.16 -25.79
N VAL A 257 2.20 -13.92 -24.56
CA VAL A 257 1.05 -13.05 -24.30
C VAL A 257 1.37 -11.60 -24.68
N TYR A 258 2.56 -11.10 -24.37
CA TYR A 258 3.02 -9.76 -24.75
C TYR A 258 2.88 -9.50 -26.25
N LEU A 259 3.24 -10.47 -27.11
CA LEU A 259 3.07 -10.31 -28.56
C LEU A 259 1.60 -10.23 -29.00
N LEU A 260 0.69 -10.83 -28.24
CA LEU A 260 -0.75 -10.83 -28.49
C LEU A 260 -1.46 -9.59 -27.91
N GLU A 261 -0.82 -8.89 -26.98
CA GLU A 261 -1.34 -7.67 -26.31
C GLU A 261 -0.89 -6.37 -27.00
N ASN A 262 -0.73 -6.40 -28.34
CA ASN A 262 -0.32 -5.25 -29.16
C ASN A 262 1.01 -4.61 -28.71
N PRO A 263 2.15 -5.30 -28.87
CA PRO A 263 3.42 -4.90 -28.29
C PRO A 263 3.95 -3.58 -28.87
N SER A 264 4.66 -2.83 -28.03
CA SER A 264 5.44 -1.65 -28.43
C SER A 264 6.74 -2.07 -29.14
N LYS A 265 7.20 -1.25 -30.09
CA LYS A 265 8.51 -1.45 -30.74
C LYS A 265 9.62 -1.22 -29.71
N GLY A 266 10.64 -2.07 -29.69
CA GLY A 266 11.77 -1.94 -28.77
C GLY A 266 12.46 -3.28 -28.48
N GLU A 267 13.38 -3.28 -27.52
CA GLU A 267 14.12 -4.48 -27.14
C GLU A 267 13.21 -5.60 -26.64
N LEU A 268 12.18 -5.27 -25.84
CA LEU A 268 11.22 -6.25 -25.33
C LEU A 268 10.50 -6.99 -26.46
N PHE A 269 10.16 -6.29 -27.55
CA PHE A 269 9.60 -6.92 -28.74
C PHE A 269 10.57 -7.90 -29.41
N ASN A 270 11.84 -7.52 -29.55
CA ASN A 270 12.86 -8.40 -30.13
C ASN A 270 13.08 -9.66 -29.27
N TYR A 271 13.11 -9.50 -27.94
CA TYR A 271 13.17 -10.63 -27.01
C TYR A 271 11.96 -11.54 -27.17
N ALA A 272 10.75 -10.97 -27.20
CA ALA A 272 9.53 -11.74 -27.35
C ALA A 272 9.48 -12.52 -28.68
N TRP A 273 9.86 -11.84 -29.78
CA TRP A 273 9.93 -12.42 -31.12
C TRP A 273 10.87 -13.63 -31.19
N ASN A 274 12.07 -13.46 -30.66
CA ASN A 274 13.08 -14.53 -30.60
C ASN A 274 12.62 -15.65 -29.66
N ARG A 275 11.98 -15.31 -28.54
CA ARG A 275 11.50 -16.30 -27.59
C ARG A 275 10.42 -17.20 -28.17
N LEU A 276 9.50 -16.66 -28.96
CA LEU A 276 8.50 -17.48 -29.68
C LEU A 276 9.16 -18.44 -30.67
N THR A 277 10.26 -18.02 -31.31
CA THR A 277 11.04 -18.90 -32.18
C THR A 277 11.69 -20.04 -31.40
N GLU A 278 12.26 -19.77 -30.22
CA GLU A 278 12.80 -20.81 -29.35
C GLU A 278 11.72 -21.75 -28.80
N LEU A 279 10.57 -21.19 -28.40
CA LEU A 279 9.42 -21.97 -27.95
C LEU A 279 8.95 -22.96 -29.03
N SER A 280 9.02 -22.56 -30.31
CA SER A 280 8.63 -23.41 -31.45
C SER A 280 9.42 -24.71 -31.57
N LYS A 281 10.62 -24.79 -30.99
CA LYS A 281 11.49 -25.98 -31.05
C LYS A 281 11.09 -27.09 -30.07
N SER A 282 10.14 -26.84 -29.15
CA SER A 282 9.72 -27.81 -28.13
C SER A 282 8.19 -27.87 -28.04
N MET A 283 7.62 -28.98 -28.50
CA MET A 283 6.17 -29.23 -28.43
C MET A 283 5.65 -29.22 -27.00
N GLU A 284 6.36 -29.85 -26.07
CA GLU A 284 5.99 -29.89 -24.64
C GLU A 284 5.90 -28.46 -24.05
N ARG A 285 6.88 -27.60 -24.33
CA ARG A 285 6.84 -26.20 -23.86
C ARG A 285 5.68 -25.43 -24.48
N ARG A 286 5.39 -25.63 -25.79
CA ARG A 286 4.21 -25.04 -26.45
C ARG A 286 2.91 -25.45 -25.77
N GLU A 287 2.75 -26.72 -25.45
CA GLU A 287 1.57 -27.24 -24.77
C GLU A 287 1.41 -26.66 -23.37
N GLN A 288 2.50 -26.54 -22.61
CA GLN A 288 2.49 -25.93 -21.28
C GLN A 288 2.07 -24.45 -21.34
N VAL A 289 2.60 -23.69 -22.30
CA VAL A 289 2.21 -22.28 -22.53
C VAL A 289 0.75 -22.20 -22.95
N LEU A 290 0.32 -23.03 -23.89
CA LEU A 290 -1.06 -23.06 -24.36
C LEU A 290 -2.02 -23.35 -23.20
N LYS A 291 -1.69 -24.31 -22.32
CA LYS A 291 -2.49 -24.63 -21.13
C LYS A 291 -2.66 -23.41 -20.21
N LYS A 292 -1.62 -22.60 -20.04
CA LYS A 292 -1.69 -21.35 -19.25
C LYS A 292 -2.46 -20.24 -19.96
N ILE A 293 -2.40 -20.15 -21.29
CA ILE A 293 -3.17 -19.16 -22.05
C ILE A 293 -4.66 -19.52 -22.06
N LYS A 294 -5.01 -20.81 -22.14
CA LYS A 294 -6.39 -21.32 -22.18
C LYS A 294 -7.23 -20.96 -20.94
N ILE A 295 -6.60 -20.68 -19.80
CA ILE A 295 -7.29 -20.28 -18.56
C ILE A 295 -7.50 -18.77 -18.46
N LEU A 296 -6.98 -17.98 -19.40
CA LEU A 296 -7.18 -16.55 -19.44
C LEU A 296 -8.58 -16.25 -19.99
N ASP A 297 -9.23 -15.27 -19.37
CA ASP A 297 -10.57 -14.83 -19.75
C ASP A 297 -10.66 -13.29 -19.58
N PRO A 298 -10.70 -12.51 -20.68
CA PRO A 298 -10.69 -12.97 -22.08
C PRO A 298 -9.31 -13.50 -22.53
N LEU A 299 -9.28 -14.20 -23.67
CA LEU A 299 -8.05 -14.63 -24.32
C LEU A 299 -7.27 -13.41 -24.89
N PRO A 300 -5.93 -13.41 -24.85
CA PRO A 300 -5.12 -12.28 -25.34
C PRO A 300 -5.29 -12.03 -26.85
N ASP A 301 -5.94 -10.94 -27.24
CA ASP A 301 -6.32 -10.72 -28.63
C ASP A 301 -6.22 -9.26 -29.10
N GLU A 302 -5.70 -8.36 -28.27
CA GLU A 302 -5.62 -6.92 -28.56
C GLU A 302 -4.81 -6.61 -29.83
N LEU A 303 -3.84 -7.46 -30.18
CA LEU A 303 -3.11 -7.39 -31.45
C LEU A 303 -4.04 -7.37 -32.66
N PHE A 304 -5.18 -8.07 -32.62
CA PHE A 304 -6.07 -8.21 -33.77
C PHE A 304 -6.77 -6.90 -34.13
N SER A 305 -7.00 -6.02 -33.14
CA SER A 305 -7.50 -4.65 -33.35
C SER A 305 -6.40 -3.61 -33.61
N SER A 306 -5.13 -4.00 -33.74
CA SER A 306 -4.04 -3.06 -34.02
C SER A 306 -4.25 -2.31 -35.35
N LEU A 307 -4.10 -0.99 -35.30
CA LEU A 307 -4.11 -0.10 -36.47
C LEU A 307 -2.83 -0.23 -37.31
N ASP A 308 -1.72 -0.70 -36.72
CA ASP A 308 -0.50 -1.05 -37.46
C ASP A 308 -0.69 -2.42 -38.12
N ILE A 309 -1.24 -2.40 -39.35
CA ILE A 309 -1.58 -3.60 -40.13
C ILE A 309 -0.32 -4.42 -40.44
N SER A 310 0.78 -3.75 -40.79
CA SER A 310 2.05 -4.41 -41.10
C SER A 310 2.59 -5.18 -39.89
N LYS A 311 2.60 -4.55 -38.71
CA LYS A 311 3.00 -5.21 -37.45
C LYS A 311 2.06 -6.37 -37.12
N LYS A 312 0.75 -6.15 -37.21
CA LYS A 312 -0.27 -7.18 -36.96
C LYS A 312 -0.02 -8.41 -37.83
N ASN A 313 0.13 -8.23 -39.15
CA ASN A 313 0.30 -9.32 -40.10
C ASN A 313 1.63 -10.06 -39.89
N ALA A 314 2.72 -9.33 -39.57
CA ALA A 314 4.00 -9.94 -39.26
C ALA A 314 3.92 -10.85 -38.01
N VAL A 315 3.31 -10.35 -36.93
CA VAL A 315 3.15 -11.13 -35.69
C VAL A 315 2.21 -12.32 -35.92
N LEU A 316 1.07 -12.14 -36.60
CA LEU A 316 0.15 -13.23 -36.93
C LEU A 316 0.80 -14.33 -37.76
N THR A 317 1.60 -13.95 -38.77
CA THR A 317 2.37 -14.90 -39.58
C THR A 317 3.39 -15.66 -38.74
N HIS A 318 4.06 -14.96 -37.82
CA HIS A 318 5.00 -15.58 -36.88
C HIS A 318 4.30 -16.59 -35.96
N PHE A 319 3.14 -16.24 -35.41
CA PHE A 319 2.32 -17.16 -34.62
C PHE A 319 1.88 -18.37 -35.44
N LYS A 320 1.39 -18.19 -36.67
CA LYS A 320 1.01 -19.30 -37.54
C LYS A 320 2.17 -20.28 -37.77
N GLN A 321 3.38 -19.76 -37.93
CA GLN A 321 4.57 -20.59 -38.19
C GLN A 321 5.14 -21.24 -36.93
N LYS A 322 5.09 -20.55 -35.78
CA LYS A 322 5.85 -20.93 -34.57
C LYS A 322 4.98 -21.48 -33.45
N PHE A 323 3.72 -21.06 -33.38
CA PHE A 323 2.77 -21.49 -32.36
C PHE A 323 1.32 -21.49 -32.88
N PRO A 324 1.01 -22.24 -33.97
CA PRO A 324 -0.30 -22.25 -34.62
C PRO A 324 -1.44 -22.71 -33.71
N GLU A 325 -1.13 -23.50 -32.69
CA GLU A 325 -2.09 -24.08 -31.74
C GLU A 325 -2.90 -23.00 -31.00
N TYR A 326 -2.29 -21.82 -30.78
CA TYR A 326 -2.99 -20.68 -30.20
C TYR A 326 -4.09 -20.15 -31.14
N LEU A 327 -3.75 -19.86 -32.40
CA LEU A 327 -4.71 -19.35 -33.39
C LEU A 327 -5.83 -20.36 -33.63
N TYR A 328 -5.50 -21.65 -33.67
CA TYR A 328 -6.49 -22.72 -33.77
C TYR A 328 -7.47 -22.67 -32.60
N PHE A 329 -6.96 -22.67 -31.36
CA PHE A 329 -7.78 -22.66 -30.15
C PHE A 329 -8.65 -21.40 -30.05
N TYR A 330 -8.05 -20.23 -30.28
CA TYR A 330 -8.75 -18.95 -30.27
C TYR A 330 -9.92 -18.94 -31.27
N THR A 331 -9.68 -19.41 -32.49
CA THR A 331 -10.71 -19.48 -33.55
C THR A 331 -11.85 -20.44 -33.16
N GLU A 332 -11.54 -21.59 -32.55
CA GLU A 332 -12.59 -22.49 -32.06
C GLU A 332 -13.43 -21.86 -30.95
N GLN A 333 -12.83 -21.17 -29.99
CA GLN A 333 -13.59 -20.48 -28.93
C GLN A 333 -14.51 -19.40 -29.53
N CYS A 334 -14.01 -18.67 -30.52
CA CYS A 334 -14.83 -17.69 -31.24
C CYS A 334 -16.02 -18.33 -31.94
N LEU A 335 -15.82 -19.41 -32.70
CA LEU A 335 -16.92 -20.11 -33.38
C LEU A 335 -17.95 -20.70 -32.40
N LEU A 336 -17.49 -21.18 -31.24
CA LEU A 336 -18.36 -21.69 -30.18
C LEU A 336 -19.19 -20.57 -29.54
N PHE A 337 -18.59 -19.39 -29.33
CA PHE A 337 -19.29 -18.21 -28.81
C PHE A 337 -20.34 -17.69 -29.78
N TYR A 338 -19.95 -17.33 -31.01
CA TYR A 338 -20.89 -16.81 -32.01
C TYR A 338 -21.92 -17.85 -32.47
N GLY A 339 -21.58 -19.14 -32.41
CA GLY A 339 -22.51 -20.22 -32.72
C GLY A 339 -23.45 -20.59 -31.56
N GLY A 340 -23.33 -19.97 -30.39
CA GLY A 340 -24.16 -20.29 -29.21
C GLY A 340 -24.02 -21.72 -28.69
N LYS A 341 -22.87 -22.38 -28.95
CA LYS A 341 -22.69 -23.82 -28.68
C LYS A 341 -22.13 -24.15 -27.29
N ASN A 342 -21.68 -23.14 -26.54
CA ASN A 342 -21.14 -23.27 -25.19
C ASN A 342 -21.60 -22.12 -24.28
N ALA A 343 -21.62 -22.38 -22.97
CA ALA A 343 -21.84 -21.35 -21.97
C ALA A 343 -20.51 -20.64 -21.65
N PHE A 344 -20.51 -19.31 -21.75
CA PHE A 344 -19.38 -18.46 -21.40
C PHE A 344 -19.79 -17.51 -20.27
N PRO A 345 -19.54 -17.87 -19.00
CA PRO A 345 -20.10 -17.17 -17.84
C PRO A 345 -19.67 -15.71 -17.71
N HIS A 346 -18.52 -15.35 -18.30
CA HIS A 346 -18.00 -13.98 -18.29
C HIS A 346 -18.16 -13.24 -19.62
N GLY A 347 -18.96 -13.76 -20.56
CA GLY A 347 -19.21 -13.15 -21.86
C GLY A 347 -18.30 -13.66 -22.97
N ASN A 348 -17.95 -12.81 -23.93
CA ASN A 348 -17.14 -13.22 -25.09
C ASN A 348 -15.68 -13.48 -24.70
N PRO A 349 -15.15 -14.71 -24.79
CA PRO A 349 -13.76 -15.01 -24.45
C PRO A 349 -12.77 -14.51 -25.53
N THR A 350 -13.27 -14.06 -26.69
CA THR A 350 -12.51 -13.67 -27.88
C THR A 350 -12.99 -12.31 -28.39
N MET A 351 -12.74 -11.28 -27.59
CA MET A 351 -13.26 -9.92 -27.75
C MET A 351 -12.98 -9.33 -29.14
N LYS A 352 -11.83 -9.66 -29.75
CA LYS A 352 -11.38 -9.14 -31.05
C LYS A 352 -11.48 -10.15 -32.18
N CYS A 353 -12.28 -11.21 -32.02
CA CYS A 353 -12.35 -12.27 -33.04
C CYS A 353 -12.78 -11.75 -34.41
N GLN A 354 -13.75 -10.84 -34.46
CA GLN A 354 -14.19 -10.26 -35.72
C GLN A 354 -13.04 -9.59 -36.47
N ASN A 355 -12.16 -8.86 -35.76
CA ASN A 355 -10.99 -8.23 -36.37
C ASN A 355 -9.99 -9.24 -36.93
N LEU A 356 -9.85 -10.41 -36.31
CA LEU A 356 -9.04 -11.50 -36.84
C LEU A 356 -9.65 -12.07 -38.14
N MET A 357 -10.96 -12.31 -38.14
CA MET A 357 -11.68 -12.88 -39.28
C MET A 357 -11.70 -11.94 -40.49
N GLU A 358 -11.75 -10.63 -40.24
CA GLU A 358 -11.74 -9.57 -41.26
C GLU A 358 -10.32 -9.18 -41.71
N THR A 359 -9.28 -9.76 -41.12
CA THR A 359 -7.89 -9.48 -41.53
C THR A 359 -7.61 -10.04 -42.93
N GLU A 360 -6.94 -9.25 -43.76
CA GLU A 360 -6.51 -9.70 -45.09
C GLU A 360 -5.67 -10.99 -44.98
N GLY A 361 -6.06 -12.02 -45.73
CA GLY A 361 -5.41 -13.33 -45.66
C GLY A 361 -5.84 -14.20 -44.47
N ALA A 362 -6.92 -13.87 -43.76
CA ALA A 362 -7.47 -14.69 -42.67
C ALA A 362 -7.66 -16.17 -43.07
N ALA A 363 -8.17 -16.45 -44.28
CA ALA A 363 -8.29 -17.82 -44.79
C ALA A 363 -6.95 -18.57 -44.79
N GLY A 364 -5.86 -17.87 -45.08
CA GLY A 364 -4.51 -18.41 -44.96
C GLY A 364 -4.09 -18.62 -43.52
N LEU A 365 -4.47 -17.76 -42.57
CA LEU A 365 -4.08 -17.84 -41.16
C LEU A 365 -4.81 -18.94 -40.38
N ILE A 366 -6.13 -19.02 -40.51
CA ILE A 366 -7.00 -19.86 -39.68
C ILE A 366 -7.68 -21.01 -40.43
N GLY A 367 -7.55 -21.05 -41.76
CA GLY A 367 -8.22 -22.02 -42.63
C GLY A 367 -9.51 -21.46 -43.24
N LYS A 368 -9.74 -21.74 -44.53
CA LYS A 368 -10.91 -21.26 -45.27
C LYS A 368 -12.21 -21.82 -44.68
N ASP A 369 -12.20 -23.10 -44.27
CA ASP A 369 -13.36 -23.77 -43.66
C ASP A 369 -13.84 -23.06 -42.38
N LYS A 370 -12.90 -22.62 -41.52
CA LYS A 370 -13.24 -21.90 -40.28
C LYS A 370 -13.77 -20.51 -40.55
N LEU A 371 -13.19 -19.83 -41.55
CA LEU A 371 -13.66 -18.50 -41.96
C LEU A 371 -15.09 -18.57 -42.55
N ASP A 372 -15.35 -19.55 -43.41
CA ASP A 372 -16.69 -19.77 -43.98
C ASP A 372 -17.72 -20.09 -42.87
N ARG A 373 -17.34 -20.95 -41.90
CA ARG A 373 -18.16 -21.23 -40.72
C ARG A 373 -18.44 -19.99 -39.87
N PHE A 374 -17.45 -19.10 -39.70
CA PHE A 374 -17.64 -17.85 -38.97
C PHE A 374 -18.70 -16.96 -39.63
N HIS A 375 -18.64 -16.79 -40.95
CA HIS A 375 -19.64 -16.01 -41.69
C HIS A 375 -21.04 -16.62 -41.61
N GLN A 376 -21.15 -17.95 -41.58
CA GLN A 376 -22.43 -18.63 -41.37
C GLN A 376 -23.01 -18.33 -39.99
N VAL A 377 -22.23 -18.51 -38.91
CA VAL A 377 -22.75 -18.32 -37.54
C VAL A 377 -22.99 -16.85 -37.19
N ARG A 378 -22.28 -15.91 -37.80
CA ARG A 378 -22.49 -14.46 -37.61
C ARG A 378 -23.75 -13.94 -38.30
N SER A 379 -24.23 -14.64 -39.33
CA SER A 379 -25.43 -14.25 -40.08
C SER A 379 -26.76 -14.61 -39.40
N ILE A 380 -26.67 -15.31 -38.27
CA ILE A 380 -27.77 -15.68 -37.36
C ILE A 380 -27.78 -14.66 -36.23
#